data_AF-A0A9D6HTL4-F1
#
_entry.id   AF-A0A9D6HTL4-F1
#
_cell.length_a   1.000
_cell.length_b   1.000
_cell.length_c   1.000
_cell.angle_alpha   90.00
_cell.angle_beta   90.00
_cell.angle_gamma   90.00
#
_symmetry.space_group_name_H-M   'P 1'
#
loop_
_entity.id
_entity.type
_entity.pdbx_description
1 polymer ?
#
loop_
_entity_poly.entity_id
_entity_poly.type
_entity_poly.pdbx_seq_one_letter_code
_entity_poly.pdbx_strand_id
1 'polypeptide(L)'
;MKNNQIKTIGVVALLAVISAALQFSTPNIADPDSFYHLAHAKIYAERGIFYNEFPWAQFSVIKNLKADIWYGFHLFLIPFTFIKDGILGIKLAGAVITFLTLTAFYWSFNRLKIKWPWVWTLVFIVAAPDVMYRLTMTRPHNLSLALTLIIFALALTSRKKWPILPLGFIAAFLHSALGWLPVLAVTTVFLIQKLRREPAGWLSIFYAATGGVVGLLARPHPWGAVKLTYIQVVEIMLVKTKNIPLLFGRELNPPDLDLFLKNILPATTVLLISLIYYKTVSRKIYDAESQQQKTFLWAALPISLFFFLITTLVARRSYDIFISFGLMSAALALTFYLKPKPANPRRESFVMSALIIAVGLAGLNS
;
A
#
# COMPACT_ATOMS: atom_id res chain seq x y z
N MET A 1 14.01 23.95 14.54
CA MET A 1 13.20 22.75 14.85
C MET A 1 11.69 23.01 14.86
N LYS A 2 11.19 24.09 15.47
CA LYS A 2 9.74 24.40 15.56
C LYS A 2 9.01 24.46 14.19
N ASN A 3 9.59 25.09 13.16
CA ASN A 3 8.90 25.23 11.85
C ASN A 3 8.64 23.90 11.13
N ASN A 4 9.56 22.92 11.22
CA ASN A 4 9.35 21.61 10.59
C ASN A 4 8.30 20.77 11.32
N GLN A 5 8.19 20.92 12.64
CA GLN A 5 7.16 20.26 13.44
C GLN A 5 5.79 20.86 13.12
N ILE A 6 5.67 22.19 13.08
CA ILE A 6 4.42 22.89 12.71
C ILE A 6 3.97 22.45 11.32
N LYS A 7 4.88 22.43 10.33
CA LYS A 7 4.57 21.94 8.98
C LYS A 7 4.08 20.49 8.98
N THR A 8 4.74 19.62 9.74
CA THR A 8 4.36 18.21 9.84
C THR A 8 2.97 18.04 10.44
N ILE A 9 2.67 18.75 11.52
CA ILE A 9 1.34 18.74 12.16
C ILE A 9 0.29 19.26 11.17
N GLY A 10 0.57 20.36 10.47
CA GLY A 10 -0.33 20.92 9.47
C GLY A 10 -0.64 19.94 8.33
N VAL A 11 0.37 19.23 7.82
CA VAL A 11 0.15 18.18 6.79
C VAL A 11 -0.67 17.03 7.35
N VAL A 12 -0.36 16.52 8.55
CA VAL A 12 -1.13 15.43 9.16
C VAL A 12 -2.58 15.83 9.41
N ALA A 13 -2.82 17.06 9.89
CA ALA A 13 -4.18 17.58 10.06
C ALA A 13 -4.93 17.68 8.73
N LEU A 14 -4.28 18.16 7.67
CA LEU A 14 -4.84 18.18 6.31
C LEU A 14 -5.22 16.77 5.84
N LEU A 15 -4.35 15.78 6.04
CA LEU A 15 -4.64 14.39 5.66
C LEU A 15 -5.83 13.82 6.43
N ALA A 16 -6.00 14.18 7.72
CA ALA A 16 -7.19 13.78 8.49
C ALA A 16 -8.48 14.37 7.91
N VAL A 17 -8.46 15.66 7.54
CA VAL A 17 -9.59 16.34 6.89
C VAL A 17 -9.91 15.68 5.55
N ILE A 18 -8.91 15.39 4.72
CA ILE A 18 -9.10 14.74 3.42
C ILE A 18 -9.67 13.33 3.60
N SER A 19 -9.17 12.54 4.54
CA SER A 19 -9.70 11.21 4.83
C SER A 19 -11.17 11.24 5.25
N ALA A 20 -11.55 12.19 6.10
CA ALA A 20 -12.95 12.39 6.46
C ALA A 20 -13.77 12.82 5.23
N ALA A 21 -13.30 13.81 4.46
CA ALA A 21 -13.99 14.29 3.28
C ALA A 21 -14.24 13.18 2.25
N LEU A 22 -13.26 12.31 2.00
CA LEU A 22 -13.41 11.17 1.10
C LEU A 22 -14.50 10.20 1.57
N GLN A 23 -14.49 9.82 2.84
CA GLN A 23 -15.39 8.81 3.41
C GLN A 23 -16.83 9.33 3.60
N PHE A 24 -16.98 10.64 3.80
CA PHE A 24 -18.27 11.30 4.00
C PHE A 24 -18.78 12.02 2.74
N SER A 25 -18.07 11.92 1.61
CA SER A 25 -18.44 12.56 0.33
C SER A 25 -19.77 12.09 -0.24
N THR A 26 -20.21 10.87 0.11
CA THR A 26 -21.50 10.30 -0.29
C THR A 26 -22.18 9.69 0.94
N PRO A 27 -23.51 9.59 1.01
CA PRO A 27 -24.19 8.88 2.10
C PRO A 27 -23.95 7.35 2.07
N ASN A 28 -23.59 6.79 0.92
CA ASN A 28 -23.46 5.36 0.69
C ASN A 28 -22.10 4.80 1.17
N ILE A 29 -22.05 3.49 1.38
CA ILE A 29 -20.81 2.74 1.58
C ILE A 29 -20.28 2.30 0.22
N ALA A 30 -18.99 2.53 -0.03
CA ALA A 30 -18.36 2.30 -1.32
C ALA A 30 -18.41 0.84 -1.78
N ASP A 31 -18.32 -0.11 -0.84
CA ASP A 31 -18.22 -1.53 -1.15
C ASP A 31 -19.00 -2.42 -0.15
N PRO A 32 -19.49 -3.60 -0.58
CA PRO A 32 -20.28 -4.47 0.29
C PRO A 32 -19.45 -5.15 1.39
N ASP A 33 -18.17 -5.48 1.17
CA ASP A 33 -17.34 -6.18 2.17
C ASP A 33 -17.11 -5.33 3.42
N SER A 34 -17.20 -3.99 3.32
CA SER A 34 -17.17 -3.10 4.50
C SER A 34 -18.24 -3.47 5.54
N PHE A 35 -19.45 -3.86 5.11
CA PHE A 35 -20.49 -4.35 6.02
C PHE A 35 -20.09 -5.67 6.67
N TYR A 36 -19.54 -6.59 5.88
CA TYR A 36 -19.04 -7.88 6.39
C TYR A 36 -17.96 -7.68 7.46
N HIS A 37 -17.00 -6.78 7.23
CA HIS A 37 -15.92 -6.54 8.16
C HIS A 37 -16.40 -5.97 9.50
N LEU A 38 -17.31 -4.98 9.48
CA LEU A 38 -17.85 -4.43 10.72
C LEU A 38 -18.75 -5.44 11.44
N ALA A 39 -19.57 -6.19 10.71
CA ALA A 39 -20.43 -7.24 11.30
C ALA A 39 -19.60 -8.35 11.96
N HIS A 40 -18.52 -8.79 11.32
CA HIS A 40 -17.63 -9.80 11.91
C HIS A 40 -16.92 -9.26 13.16
N ALA A 41 -16.43 -8.01 13.12
CA ALA A 41 -15.87 -7.36 14.30
C ALA A 41 -16.87 -7.27 15.47
N LYS A 42 -18.15 -7.00 15.16
CA LYS A 42 -19.22 -6.97 16.17
C LYS A 42 -19.44 -8.34 16.81
N ILE A 43 -19.38 -9.42 16.01
CA ILE A 43 -19.45 -10.79 16.54
C ILE A 43 -18.28 -11.09 17.48
N TYR A 44 -17.06 -10.63 17.18
CA TYR A 44 -15.93 -10.76 18.11
C TYR A 44 -16.12 -9.94 19.39
N ALA A 45 -16.72 -8.76 19.30
CA ALA A 45 -17.04 -7.94 20.46
C ALA A 45 -18.07 -8.63 21.38
N GLU A 46 -19.08 -9.28 20.80
CA GLU A 46 -20.19 -9.92 21.53
C GLU A 46 -19.89 -11.34 22.02
N ARG A 47 -19.17 -12.14 21.23
CA ARG A 47 -18.93 -13.58 21.49
C ARG A 47 -17.49 -13.91 21.90
N GLY A 48 -16.64 -12.90 21.97
CA GLY A 48 -15.23 -13.01 22.30
C GLY A 48 -14.32 -13.15 21.07
N ILE A 49 -13.10 -12.64 21.21
CA ILE A 49 -12.11 -12.55 20.13
C ILE A 49 -11.62 -13.91 19.62
N PHE A 50 -11.89 -15.01 20.31
CA PHE A 50 -11.51 -16.37 19.88
C PHE A 50 -12.64 -17.12 19.17
N TYR A 51 -13.80 -16.48 18.95
CA TYR A 51 -14.94 -17.07 18.26
C TYR A 51 -14.57 -17.51 16.83
N ASN A 52 -14.94 -18.75 16.45
CA ASN A 52 -14.43 -19.37 15.22
C ASN A 52 -15.43 -20.32 14.52
N GLU A 53 -16.72 -20.28 14.88
CA GLU A 53 -17.70 -21.21 14.31
C GLU A 53 -18.16 -20.82 12.90
N PHE A 54 -18.10 -19.52 12.58
CA PHE A 54 -18.45 -18.92 11.28
C PHE A 54 -19.68 -19.54 10.58
N PRO A 55 -20.86 -19.60 11.24
CA PRO A 55 -22.04 -20.26 10.70
C PRO A 55 -22.57 -19.62 9.41
N TRP A 56 -22.21 -18.38 9.09
CA TRP A 56 -22.55 -17.71 7.83
C TRP A 56 -21.67 -18.14 6.65
N ALA A 57 -20.53 -18.78 6.88
CA ALA A 57 -19.59 -19.24 5.85
C ALA A 57 -19.87 -20.70 5.42
N GLN A 58 -21.14 -21.10 5.36
CA GLN A 58 -21.52 -22.46 4.93
C GLN A 58 -20.95 -22.77 3.54
N PHE A 59 -20.54 -24.03 3.33
CA PHE A 59 -19.93 -24.49 2.08
C PHE A 59 -18.62 -23.77 1.69
N SER A 60 -17.99 -23.05 2.62
CA SER A 60 -16.69 -22.40 2.43
C SER A 60 -15.58 -23.09 3.22
N VAL A 61 -14.37 -23.07 2.66
CA VAL A 61 -13.13 -23.46 3.35
C VAL A 61 -12.92 -22.65 4.64
N ILE A 62 -13.47 -21.44 4.75
CA ILE A 62 -13.39 -20.60 5.95
C ILE A 62 -14.04 -21.31 7.15
N LYS A 63 -15.25 -21.86 6.97
CA LYS A 63 -15.96 -22.61 8.02
C LYS A 63 -15.21 -23.88 8.40
N ASN A 64 -14.69 -24.61 7.42
CA ASN A 64 -13.98 -25.87 7.65
C ASN A 64 -12.66 -25.66 8.39
N LEU A 65 -11.93 -24.59 8.04
CA LEU A 65 -10.65 -24.25 8.66
C LEU A 65 -10.80 -23.47 9.97
N LYS A 66 -12.01 -22.98 10.27
CA LYS A 66 -12.32 -22.14 11.44
C LYS A 66 -11.33 -20.98 11.60
N ALA A 67 -10.85 -20.46 10.47
CA ALA A 67 -9.79 -19.47 10.43
C ALA A 67 -10.24 -18.20 9.72
N ASP A 68 -9.82 -17.08 10.26
CA ASP A 68 -10.10 -15.77 9.69
C ASP A 68 -8.82 -15.17 9.09
N ILE A 69 -8.91 -14.84 7.80
CA ILE A 69 -7.82 -14.26 7.02
C ILE A 69 -7.57 -12.79 7.37
N TRP A 70 -8.56 -12.11 7.98
CA TRP A 70 -8.52 -10.71 8.38
C TRP A 70 -8.59 -10.51 9.90
N TYR A 71 -8.21 -11.51 10.68
CA TYR A 71 -8.34 -11.52 12.15
C TYR A 71 -7.95 -10.21 12.85
N GLY A 72 -6.70 -9.76 12.69
CA GLY A 72 -6.27 -8.52 13.32
C GLY A 72 -7.02 -7.29 12.83
N PHE A 73 -7.51 -7.30 11.58
CA PHE A 73 -8.31 -6.21 11.06
C PHE A 73 -9.70 -6.17 11.69
N HIS A 74 -10.37 -7.30 11.91
CA HIS A 74 -11.62 -7.31 12.66
C HIS A 74 -11.42 -6.88 14.11
N LEU A 75 -10.32 -7.24 14.75
CA LEU A 75 -9.99 -6.71 16.09
C LEU A 75 -9.82 -5.18 16.08
N PHE A 76 -9.13 -4.65 15.07
CA PHE A 76 -8.97 -3.21 14.87
C PHE A 76 -10.33 -2.50 14.71
N LEU A 77 -11.33 -3.17 14.13
CA LEU A 77 -12.66 -2.62 13.91
C LEU A 77 -13.58 -2.67 15.14
N ILE A 78 -13.27 -3.47 16.17
CA ILE A 78 -14.12 -3.63 17.37
C ILE A 78 -14.58 -2.28 17.96
N PRO A 79 -13.70 -1.28 18.17
CA PRO A 79 -14.12 0.01 18.75
C PRO A 79 -15.23 0.71 17.97
N PHE A 80 -15.30 0.52 16.65
CA PHE A 80 -16.29 1.16 15.79
C PHE A 80 -17.64 0.44 15.81
N THR A 81 -17.70 -0.78 16.35
CA THR A 81 -18.94 -1.56 16.48
C THR A 81 -19.85 -1.04 17.59
N PHE A 82 -19.31 -0.25 18.53
CA PHE A 82 -20.07 0.39 19.61
C PHE A 82 -20.87 1.60 19.13
N ILE A 83 -20.64 2.06 17.90
CA ILE A 83 -21.44 3.12 17.27
C ILE A 83 -22.77 2.50 16.82
N LYS A 84 -23.89 3.01 17.34
CA LYS A 84 -25.23 2.47 17.08
C LYS A 84 -25.59 2.49 15.59
N ASP A 85 -25.24 3.55 14.89
CA ASP A 85 -25.37 3.62 13.44
C ASP A 85 -24.20 2.89 12.76
N GLY A 86 -24.47 1.72 12.20
CA GLY A 86 -23.47 0.90 11.52
C GLY A 86 -22.85 1.58 10.31
N ILE A 87 -23.59 2.43 9.58
CA ILE A 87 -23.06 3.18 8.43
C ILE A 87 -22.03 4.19 8.93
N LEU A 88 -22.35 4.93 9.99
CA LEU A 88 -21.42 5.84 10.64
C LEU A 88 -20.18 5.10 11.18
N GLY A 89 -20.38 3.93 11.80
CA GLY A 89 -19.29 3.06 12.27
C GLY A 89 -18.32 2.66 11.15
N ILE A 90 -18.84 2.21 10.01
CA ILE A 90 -18.04 1.90 8.82
C ILE A 90 -17.28 3.13 8.35
N LYS A 91 -17.94 4.28 8.18
CA LYS A 91 -17.29 5.49 7.65
C LYS A 91 -16.21 6.05 8.55
N LEU A 92 -16.43 6.03 9.87
CA LEU A 92 -15.41 6.45 10.83
C LEU A 92 -14.21 5.51 10.82
N ALA A 93 -14.44 4.20 10.76
CA ALA A 93 -13.36 3.22 10.61
C ALA A 93 -12.60 3.43 9.30
N GLY A 94 -13.31 3.61 8.19
CA GLY A 94 -12.78 3.95 6.88
C GLY A 94 -11.91 5.21 6.94
N ALA A 95 -12.38 6.28 7.57
CA ALA A 95 -11.64 7.54 7.69
C ALA A 95 -10.33 7.36 8.47
N VAL A 96 -10.35 6.57 9.54
CA VAL A 96 -9.13 6.23 10.28
C VAL A 96 -8.18 5.41 9.42
N ILE A 97 -8.67 4.40 8.69
CA ILE A 97 -7.84 3.58 7.78
C ILE A 97 -7.19 4.46 6.70
N THR A 98 -7.98 5.28 5.99
CA THR A 98 -7.49 6.20 4.97
C THR A 98 -6.46 7.16 5.56
N PHE A 99 -6.73 7.73 6.73
CA PHE A 99 -5.81 8.63 7.43
C PHE A 99 -4.47 7.96 7.78
N LEU A 100 -4.50 6.75 8.34
CA LEU A 100 -3.30 5.99 8.66
C LEU A 100 -2.51 5.65 7.39
N THR A 101 -3.19 5.27 6.31
CA THR A 101 -2.55 4.99 5.03
C THR A 101 -1.87 6.24 4.46
N LEU A 102 -2.58 7.37 4.33
CA LEU A 102 -1.99 8.60 3.80
C LEU A 102 -0.85 9.13 4.68
N THR A 103 -0.97 9.01 6.00
CA THR A 103 0.09 9.36 6.95
C THR A 103 1.32 8.48 6.76
N ALA A 104 1.15 7.18 6.51
CA ALA A 104 2.24 6.26 6.23
C ALA A 104 2.95 6.59 4.90
N PHE A 105 2.21 6.99 3.87
CA PHE A 105 2.79 7.50 2.62
C PHE A 105 3.63 8.75 2.87
N TYR A 106 3.05 9.76 3.51
CA TYR A 106 3.75 11.01 3.83
C TYR A 106 5.00 10.76 4.67
N TRP A 107 4.90 9.93 5.71
CA TRP A 107 6.02 9.57 6.57
C TRP A 107 7.12 8.85 5.77
N SER A 108 6.75 7.88 4.93
CA SER A 108 7.71 7.11 4.12
C SER A 108 8.41 8.01 3.11
N PHE A 109 7.68 8.88 2.43
CA PHE A 109 8.25 9.83 1.47
C PHE A 109 9.18 10.83 2.15
N ASN A 110 8.79 11.38 3.30
CA ASN A 110 9.63 12.27 4.08
C ASN A 110 10.89 11.55 4.58
N ARG A 111 10.76 10.29 5.02
CA ARG A 111 11.87 9.45 5.48
C ARG A 111 12.87 9.17 4.37
N LEU A 112 12.40 8.93 3.15
CA LEU A 112 13.20 8.74 1.94
C LEU A 112 13.77 10.06 1.38
N LYS A 113 13.55 11.19 2.06
CA LYS A 113 13.98 12.54 1.65
C LYS A 113 13.46 12.93 0.27
N ILE A 114 12.25 12.48 -0.08
CA ILE A 114 11.58 12.88 -1.32
C ILE A 114 11.24 14.37 -1.24
N LYS A 115 11.52 15.12 -2.31
CA LYS A 115 11.15 16.54 -2.42
C LYS A 115 9.63 16.66 -2.48
N TRP A 116 9.08 17.54 -1.64
CA TRP A 116 7.64 17.79 -1.50
C TRP A 116 6.83 16.52 -1.17
N PRO A 117 7.13 15.82 -0.06
CA PRO A 117 6.51 14.53 0.24
C PRO A 117 4.98 14.61 0.37
N TRP A 118 4.45 15.73 0.87
CA TRP A 118 3.00 15.97 0.97
C TRP A 118 2.31 16.05 -0.40
N VAL A 119 2.95 16.66 -1.41
CA VAL A 119 2.39 16.75 -2.77
C VAL A 119 2.23 15.35 -3.33
N TRP A 120 3.27 14.52 -3.23
CA TRP A 120 3.22 13.15 -3.72
C TRP A 120 2.19 12.29 -2.98
N THR A 121 1.95 12.53 -1.69
CA THR A 121 0.84 11.90 -0.97
C THR A 121 -0.53 12.31 -1.53
N LEU A 122 -0.72 13.58 -1.90
CA LEU A 122 -1.97 14.02 -2.55
C LEU A 122 -2.10 13.47 -3.96
N VAL A 123 -1.01 13.44 -4.74
CA VAL A 123 -0.99 12.84 -6.08
C VAL A 123 -1.39 11.37 -6.03
N PHE A 124 -0.99 10.62 -4.98
CA PHE A 124 -1.42 9.23 -4.82
C PHE A 124 -2.95 9.08 -4.79
N ILE A 125 -3.66 9.96 -4.10
CA ILE A 125 -5.12 9.91 -3.95
C ILE A 125 -5.80 9.96 -5.31
N VAL A 126 -5.29 10.82 -6.20
CA VAL A 126 -5.86 11.09 -7.53
C VAL A 126 -5.07 10.43 -8.66
N ALA A 127 -4.16 9.50 -8.33
CA ALA A 127 -3.31 8.84 -9.32
C ALA A 127 -4.11 7.95 -10.29
N ALA A 128 -5.22 7.40 -9.80
CA ALA A 128 -6.21 6.67 -10.59
C ALA A 128 -7.57 6.68 -9.86
N PRO A 129 -8.70 6.70 -10.60
CA PRO A 129 -10.04 6.58 -10.02
C PRO A 129 -10.18 5.38 -9.08
N ASP A 130 -9.65 4.23 -9.47
CA ASP A 130 -9.67 3.01 -8.67
C ASP A 130 -8.90 3.19 -7.34
N VAL A 131 -7.80 3.96 -7.29
CA VAL A 131 -7.08 4.23 -6.02
C VAL A 131 -7.96 5.05 -5.08
N MET A 132 -8.57 6.10 -5.60
CA MET A 132 -9.49 6.94 -4.83
C MET A 132 -10.66 6.11 -4.28
N TYR A 133 -11.27 5.29 -5.13
CA TYR A 133 -12.34 4.37 -4.73
C TYR A 133 -11.89 3.40 -3.63
N ARG A 134 -10.69 2.83 -3.73
CA ARG A 134 -10.17 1.94 -2.67
C ARG A 134 -9.83 2.62 -1.37
N LEU A 135 -9.40 3.87 -1.41
CA LEU A 135 -9.24 4.67 -0.20
C LEU A 135 -10.57 4.91 0.52
N THR A 136 -11.72 4.78 -0.16
CA THR A 136 -13.05 4.84 0.48
C THR A 136 -13.54 3.49 1.06
N MET A 137 -12.83 2.39 0.82
CA MET A 137 -13.22 1.07 1.35
C MET A 137 -12.72 0.84 2.79
N THR A 138 -13.58 0.33 3.66
CA THR A 138 -13.20 -0.12 5.02
C THR A 138 -12.66 -1.54 4.96
N ARG A 139 -11.48 -1.67 4.34
CA ARG A 139 -10.82 -2.96 4.07
C ARG A 139 -9.34 -2.95 4.46
N PRO A 140 -8.74 -4.12 4.76
CA PRO A 140 -7.38 -4.18 5.31
C PRO A 140 -6.25 -3.88 4.31
N HIS A 141 -6.50 -3.94 3.01
CA HIS A 141 -5.46 -3.79 1.98
C HIS A 141 -4.73 -2.44 2.05
N ASN A 142 -5.45 -1.35 2.38
CA ASN A 142 -4.87 -0.02 2.57
C ASN A 142 -3.84 0.02 3.71
N LEU A 143 -4.11 -0.69 4.82
CA LEU A 143 -3.17 -0.81 5.94
C LEU A 143 -1.99 -1.74 5.60
N SER A 144 -2.23 -2.82 4.85
CA SER A 144 -1.15 -3.71 4.37
C SER A 144 -0.15 -2.94 3.51
N LEU A 145 -0.64 -2.10 2.60
CA LEU A 145 0.16 -1.24 1.75
C LEU A 145 0.94 -0.20 2.58
N ALA A 146 0.26 0.48 3.51
CA ALA A 146 0.86 1.44 4.43
C ALA A 146 2.04 0.84 5.23
N LEU A 147 1.83 -0.33 5.84
CA LEU A 147 2.87 -1.04 6.59
C LEU A 147 4.04 -1.49 5.71
N THR A 148 3.74 -1.94 4.49
CA THR A 148 4.78 -2.31 3.51
C THR A 148 5.66 -1.12 3.18
N LEU A 149 5.09 0.06 2.95
CA LEU A 149 5.85 1.28 2.64
C LEU A 149 6.71 1.74 3.81
N ILE A 150 6.19 1.67 5.04
CA ILE A 150 6.96 1.98 6.26
C ILE A 150 8.15 1.03 6.38
N ILE A 151 7.91 -0.28 6.25
CA ILE A 151 8.96 -1.31 6.33
C ILE A 151 10.01 -1.09 5.23
N PHE A 152 9.59 -0.81 4.00
CA PHE A 152 10.47 -0.50 2.88
C PHE A 152 11.36 0.72 3.18
N ALA A 153 10.78 1.81 3.67
CA ALA A 153 11.53 3.01 4.03
C ALA A 153 12.51 2.76 5.20
N LEU A 154 12.13 1.96 6.21
CA LEU A 154 13.02 1.57 7.31
C LEU A 154 14.18 0.69 6.82
N ALA A 155 13.91 -0.26 5.92
CA ALA A 155 14.94 -1.13 5.35
C ALA A 155 16.02 -0.32 4.62
N LEU A 156 15.63 0.78 3.97
CA LEU A 156 16.54 1.67 3.24
C LEU A 156 17.23 2.73 4.11
N THR A 157 16.59 3.22 5.17
CA THR A 157 17.06 4.42 5.89
C THR A 157 17.54 4.17 7.32
N SER A 158 17.04 3.15 8.00
CA SER A 158 17.29 2.97 9.43
C SER A 158 18.56 2.16 9.68
N ARG A 159 19.41 2.63 10.59
CA ARG A 159 20.58 1.87 11.07
C ARG A 159 20.14 0.63 11.86
N LYS A 160 19.17 0.80 12.76
CA LYS A 160 18.57 -0.29 13.54
C LYS A 160 17.42 -0.90 12.74
N LYS A 161 17.48 -2.22 12.47
CA LYS A 161 16.47 -2.94 11.67
C LYS A 161 15.35 -3.58 12.52
N TRP A 162 15.52 -3.68 13.84
CA TRP A 162 14.55 -4.34 14.73
C TRP A 162 13.11 -3.81 14.65
N PRO A 163 12.81 -2.51 14.36
CA PRO A 163 11.41 -2.06 14.26
C PRO A 163 10.64 -2.72 13.11
N ILE A 164 11.33 -3.35 12.16
CA ILE A 164 10.69 -4.12 11.08
C ILE A 164 9.98 -5.36 11.63
N LEU A 165 10.43 -5.94 12.75
CA LEU A 165 9.82 -7.13 13.35
C LEU A 165 8.38 -6.89 13.81
N PRO A 166 8.08 -5.92 14.69
CA PRO A 166 6.71 -5.67 15.10
C PRO A 166 5.84 -5.18 13.94
N LEU A 167 6.40 -4.47 12.95
CA LEU A 167 5.63 -4.07 11.77
C LEU A 167 5.29 -5.24 10.84
N GLY A 168 6.23 -6.19 10.65
CA GLY A 168 5.98 -7.43 9.93
C GLY A 168 4.93 -8.30 10.64
N PHE A 169 4.97 -8.35 11.97
CA PHE A 169 3.92 -8.94 12.79
C PHE A 169 2.56 -8.31 12.53
N ILE A 170 2.44 -6.99 12.66
CA ILE A 170 1.17 -6.29 12.45
C ILE A 170 0.66 -6.52 11.02
N ALA A 171 1.53 -6.45 10.01
CA ALA A 171 1.12 -6.65 8.62
C ALA A 171 0.51 -8.03 8.39
N ALA A 172 1.19 -9.09 8.85
CA ALA A 172 0.70 -10.45 8.71
C ALA A 172 -0.44 -10.80 9.66
N PHE A 173 -0.57 -10.11 10.81
CA PHE A 173 -1.67 -10.29 11.77
C PHE A 173 -2.96 -9.59 11.34
N LEU A 174 -2.87 -8.42 10.71
CA LEU A 174 -4.02 -7.71 10.13
C LEU A 174 -4.56 -8.41 8.89
N HIS A 175 -3.68 -8.85 7.98
CA HIS A 175 -4.08 -9.34 6.67
C HIS A 175 -3.13 -10.41 6.14
N SER A 176 -3.46 -11.69 6.35
CA SER A 176 -2.51 -12.76 6.05
C SER A 176 -2.28 -12.94 4.55
N ALA A 177 -3.30 -12.70 3.71
CA ALA A 177 -3.18 -12.75 2.25
C ALA A 177 -2.14 -11.76 1.67
N LEU A 178 -1.86 -10.65 2.35
CA LEU A 178 -0.82 -9.69 1.98
C LEU A 178 0.36 -9.66 2.97
N GLY A 179 0.41 -10.58 3.92
CA GLY A 179 1.48 -10.65 4.92
C GLY A 179 2.86 -10.94 4.33
N TRP A 180 2.92 -11.48 3.11
CA TRP A 180 4.14 -11.74 2.36
C TRP A 180 4.71 -10.49 1.67
N LEU A 181 3.90 -9.45 1.47
CA LEU A 181 4.29 -8.26 0.70
C LEU A 181 5.45 -7.46 1.35
N PRO A 182 5.49 -7.25 2.68
CA PRO A 182 6.66 -6.66 3.33
C PRO A 182 7.95 -7.46 3.12
N VAL A 183 7.87 -8.80 3.12
CA VAL A 183 9.02 -9.68 2.90
C VAL A 183 9.55 -9.52 1.47
N LEU A 184 8.65 -9.46 0.48
CA LEU A 184 9.03 -9.15 -0.90
C LEU A 184 9.77 -7.80 -0.97
N ALA A 185 9.20 -6.75 -0.37
CA ALA A 185 9.75 -5.40 -0.43
C ALA A 185 11.18 -5.31 0.16
N VAL A 186 11.42 -5.90 1.34
CA VAL A 186 12.77 -5.90 1.94
C VAL A 186 13.74 -6.82 1.22
N THR A 187 13.25 -7.89 0.59
CA THR A 187 14.06 -8.77 -0.25
C THR A 187 14.53 -8.03 -1.50
N THR A 188 13.65 -7.27 -2.15
CA THR A 188 14.05 -6.40 -3.27
C THR A 188 15.11 -5.39 -2.84
N VAL A 189 14.96 -4.74 -1.68
CA VAL A 189 15.98 -3.84 -1.13
C VAL A 189 17.33 -4.54 -0.97
N PHE A 190 17.34 -5.74 -0.36
CA PHE A 190 18.56 -6.52 -0.18
C PHE A 190 19.24 -6.89 -1.51
N LEU A 191 18.46 -7.37 -2.49
CA LEU A 191 18.97 -7.73 -3.81
C LEU A 191 19.57 -6.51 -4.52
N ILE A 192 18.92 -5.36 -4.44
CA ILE A 192 19.42 -4.12 -5.05
C ILE A 192 20.69 -3.64 -4.36
N GLN A 193 20.77 -3.69 -3.03
CA GLN A 193 21.99 -3.36 -2.30
C GLN A 193 23.15 -4.30 -2.72
N LYS A 194 22.89 -5.60 -2.86
CA LYS A 194 23.88 -6.57 -3.37
C LYS A 194 24.33 -6.25 -4.80
N LEU A 195 23.39 -6.00 -5.72
CA LEU A 195 23.69 -5.66 -7.11
C LEU A 195 24.51 -4.36 -7.22
N ARG A 196 24.27 -3.41 -6.33
CA ARG A 196 25.00 -2.13 -6.26
C ARG A 196 26.28 -2.19 -5.42
N ARG A 197 26.65 -3.37 -4.90
CA ARG A 197 27.82 -3.58 -4.01
C ARG A 197 27.78 -2.69 -2.76
N GLU A 198 26.58 -2.38 -2.27
CA GLU A 198 26.34 -1.67 -1.03
C GLU A 198 26.27 -2.66 0.15
N PRO A 199 26.51 -2.20 1.40
CA PRO A 199 26.33 -3.04 2.58
C PRO A 199 24.87 -3.49 2.69
N ALA A 200 24.62 -4.75 2.33
CA ALA A 200 23.29 -5.34 2.31
C ALA A 200 22.96 -6.01 3.66
N GLY A 201 21.99 -5.44 4.37
CA GLY A 201 21.57 -5.93 5.70
C GLY A 201 20.45 -6.96 5.63
N TRP A 202 20.81 -8.25 5.60
CA TRP A 202 19.86 -9.38 5.61
C TRP A 202 18.90 -9.38 6.81
N LEU A 203 19.28 -8.70 7.91
CA LEU A 203 18.45 -8.53 9.10
C LEU A 203 17.06 -7.94 8.79
N SER A 204 16.92 -7.12 7.75
CA SER A 204 15.60 -6.59 7.35
C SER A 204 14.67 -7.71 6.87
N ILE A 205 15.21 -8.68 6.12
CA ILE A 205 14.48 -9.88 5.68
C ILE A 205 14.13 -10.73 6.88
N PHE A 206 15.10 -11.01 7.74
CA PHE A 206 14.89 -11.79 8.96
C PHE A 206 13.78 -11.20 9.83
N TYR A 207 13.85 -9.91 10.16
CA TYR A 207 12.84 -9.27 10.98
C TYR A 207 11.46 -9.24 10.30
N ALA A 208 11.37 -8.97 9.00
CA ALA A 208 10.09 -8.98 8.29
C ALA A 208 9.48 -10.39 8.24
N ALA A 209 10.29 -11.41 7.95
CA ALA A 209 9.85 -12.80 7.86
C ALA A 209 9.47 -13.36 9.23
N THR A 210 10.32 -13.19 10.25
CA THR A 210 10.04 -13.62 11.62
C THR A 210 8.82 -12.90 12.18
N GLY A 211 8.72 -11.58 12.00
CA GLY A 211 7.53 -10.82 12.36
C GLY A 211 6.29 -11.39 11.68
N GLY A 212 6.35 -11.61 10.37
CA GLY A 212 5.26 -12.18 9.59
C GLY A 212 4.82 -13.57 10.07
N VAL A 213 5.77 -14.48 10.31
CA VAL A 213 5.49 -15.82 10.85
C VAL A 213 4.83 -15.73 12.22
N VAL A 214 5.38 -14.93 13.15
CA VAL A 214 4.79 -14.75 14.48
C VAL A 214 3.39 -14.14 14.37
N GLY A 215 3.17 -13.20 13.45
CA GLY A 215 1.85 -12.59 13.19
C GLY A 215 0.82 -13.56 12.62
N LEU A 216 1.23 -14.56 11.83
CA LEU A 216 0.36 -15.64 11.37
C LEU A 216 0.04 -16.62 12.49
N LEU A 217 1.04 -16.99 13.29
CA LEU A 217 0.91 -17.99 14.36
C LEU A 217 0.15 -17.46 15.59
N ALA A 218 0.12 -16.14 15.80
CA ALA A 218 -0.61 -15.50 16.90
C ALA A 218 -2.14 -15.46 16.71
N ARG A 219 -2.65 -15.94 15.58
CA ARG A 219 -4.09 -15.95 15.26
C ARG A 219 -4.78 -17.19 15.87
N PRO A 220 -6.10 -17.13 16.12
CA PRO A 220 -6.90 -18.35 16.32
C PRO A 220 -6.74 -19.29 15.12
N HIS A 221 -6.58 -20.59 15.37
CA HIS A 221 -6.40 -21.62 14.34
C HIS A 221 -5.29 -21.27 13.32
N PRO A 222 -4.03 -21.12 13.77
CA PRO A 222 -2.96 -20.57 12.94
C PRO A 222 -2.68 -21.41 11.69
N TRP A 223 -2.77 -22.74 11.78
CA TRP A 223 -2.62 -23.63 10.62
C TRP A 223 -3.76 -23.47 9.62
N GLY A 224 -4.99 -23.27 10.11
CA GLY A 224 -6.13 -22.92 9.27
C GLY A 224 -5.90 -21.59 8.54
N ALA A 225 -5.36 -20.58 9.23
CA ALA A 225 -5.05 -19.29 8.63
C ALA A 225 -3.94 -19.38 7.57
N VAL A 226 -2.89 -20.18 7.81
CA VAL A 226 -1.84 -20.46 6.81
C VAL A 226 -2.44 -21.15 5.58
N LYS A 227 -3.24 -22.20 5.77
CA LYS A 227 -3.89 -22.91 4.66
C LYS A 227 -4.87 -22.00 3.89
N LEU A 228 -5.65 -21.18 4.60
CA LEU A 228 -6.55 -20.21 3.97
C LEU A 228 -5.80 -19.15 3.16
N THR A 229 -4.65 -18.70 3.66
CA THR A 229 -3.74 -17.80 2.95
C THR A 229 -3.19 -18.44 1.67
N TYR A 230 -2.75 -19.70 1.76
CA TYR A 230 -2.32 -20.46 0.59
C TYR A 230 -3.44 -20.60 -0.45
N ILE A 231 -4.66 -20.93 -0.01
CA ILE A 231 -5.84 -21.02 -0.90
C ILE A 231 -6.05 -19.69 -1.63
N GLN A 232 -6.06 -18.57 -0.89
CA GLN A 232 -6.37 -17.26 -1.43
C GLN A 232 -5.28 -16.68 -2.35
N VAL A 233 -4.00 -16.93 -2.05
CA VAL A 233 -2.87 -16.35 -2.79
C VAL A 233 -2.41 -17.25 -3.94
N VAL A 234 -2.42 -18.57 -3.74
CA VAL A 234 -1.83 -19.54 -4.68
C VAL A 234 -2.91 -20.36 -5.37
N GLU A 235 -3.75 -21.06 -4.61
CA GLU A 235 -4.67 -22.05 -5.19
C GLU A 235 -5.71 -21.41 -6.11
N ILE A 236 -6.30 -20.28 -5.72
CA ILE A 236 -7.25 -19.54 -6.58
C ILE A 236 -6.61 -19.17 -7.92
N MET A 237 -5.34 -18.75 -7.92
CA MET A 237 -4.63 -18.39 -9.14
C MET A 237 -4.35 -19.61 -10.02
N LEU A 238 -4.03 -20.76 -9.43
CA LEU A 238 -3.84 -22.02 -10.15
C LEU A 238 -5.15 -22.61 -10.68
N VAL A 239 -6.26 -22.43 -9.98
CA VAL A 239 -7.58 -22.87 -10.44
C VAL A 239 -8.04 -22.00 -11.62
N LYS A 240 -7.78 -20.69 -11.55
CA LYS A 240 -8.08 -19.75 -12.65
C LYS A 240 -7.43 -20.16 -13.97
N THR A 241 -6.19 -20.67 -13.95
CA THR A 241 -5.49 -21.09 -15.18
C THR A 241 -6.04 -22.39 -15.80
N LYS A 242 -6.87 -23.14 -15.06
CA LYS A 242 -7.47 -24.40 -15.55
C LYS A 242 -8.72 -24.20 -16.40
N ASN A 243 -9.13 -22.95 -16.68
CA ASN A 243 -10.33 -22.61 -17.47
C ASN A 243 -11.62 -23.32 -17.01
N ILE A 244 -11.72 -23.60 -15.70
CA ILE A 244 -12.92 -24.14 -15.09
C ILE A 244 -13.98 -23.03 -15.10
N PRO A 245 -15.26 -23.30 -15.44
CA PRO A 245 -16.32 -22.30 -15.54
C PRO A 245 -16.80 -21.83 -14.15
N LEU A 246 -15.88 -21.27 -13.36
CA LEU A 246 -16.15 -20.65 -12.08
C LEU A 246 -16.31 -19.14 -12.26
N LEU A 247 -17.20 -18.55 -11.46
CA LEU A 247 -17.36 -17.11 -11.38
C LEU A 247 -16.20 -16.51 -10.57
N PHE A 248 -15.20 -16.00 -11.27
CA PHE A 248 -14.14 -15.20 -10.65
C PHE A 248 -14.56 -13.74 -10.56
N GLY A 249 -14.19 -13.07 -9.48
CA GLY A 249 -14.35 -11.62 -9.36
C GLY A 249 -13.65 -10.91 -10.51
N ARG A 250 -14.28 -9.86 -11.06
CA ARG A 250 -13.74 -9.10 -12.21
C ARG A 250 -12.35 -8.54 -11.92
N GLU A 251 -12.04 -8.27 -10.65
CA GLU A 251 -10.74 -7.82 -10.15
C GLU A 251 -9.60 -8.83 -10.24
N LEU A 252 -9.93 -10.12 -10.36
CA LEU A 252 -8.95 -11.17 -10.57
C LEU A 252 -8.55 -11.31 -12.03
N ASN A 253 -9.22 -10.61 -12.95
CA ASN A 253 -8.90 -10.60 -14.37
C ASN A 253 -8.04 -9.40 -14.77
N PRO A 254 -7.31 -9.49 -15.90
CA PRO A 254 -6.70 -8.34 -16.53
C PRO A 254 -7.74 -7.23 -16.80
N PRO A 255 -7.32 -5.96 -16.78
CA PRO A 255 -8.17 -4.85 -17.20
C PRO A 255 -8.54 -5.00 -18.68
N ASP A 256 -9.76 -4.62 -19.05
CA ASP A 256 -10.08 -4.34 -20.45
C ASP A 256 -9.42 -3.02 -20.91
N LEU A 257 -9.54 -2.71 -22.20
CA LEU A 257 -8.90 -1.53 -22.78
C LEU A 257 -9.42 -0.22 -22.15
N ASP A 258 -10.72 -0.11 -21.89
CA ASP A 258 -11.31 1.10 -21.30
C ASP A 258 -10.78 1.33 -19.87
N LEU A 259 -10.79 0.28 -19.05
CA LEU A 259 -10.26 0.33 -17.70
C LEU A 259 -8.76 0.58 -17.68
N PHE A 260 -8.01 -0.01 -18.62
CA PHE A 260 -6.58 0.24 -18.75
C PHE A 260 -6.30 1.73 -19.06
N LEU A 261 -7.02 2.31 -20.02
CA LEU A 261 -6.85 3.70 -20.40
C LEU A 261 -7.24 4.67 -19.28
N LYS A 262 -8.30 4.39 -18.54
CA LYS A 262 -8.78 5.27 -17.45
C LYS A 262 -7.96 5.14 -16.16
N ASN A 263 -7.63 3.91 -15.75
CA ASN A 263 -7.02 3.66 -14.44
C ASN A 263 -5.52 3.40 -14.47
N ILE A 264 -4.99 2.83 -15.56
CA ILE A 264 -3.60 2.35 -15.58
C ILE A 264 -2.72 3.30 -16.38
N LEU A 265 -3.20 3.88 -17.48
CA LEU A 265 -2.41 4.79 -18.31
C LEU A 265 -1.82 5.97 -17.53
N PRO A 266 -2.56 6.71 -16.67
CA PRO A 266 -1.97 7.81 -15.89
C PRO A 266 -0.81 7.32 -15.01
N ALA A 267 -0.99 6.21 -14.30
CA ALA A 267 0.06 5.59 -13.51
C ALA A 267 1.24 5.06 -14.34
N THR A 268 0.97 4.55 -15.55
CA THR A 268 2.01 4.13 -16.50
C THR A 268 2.81 5.34 -16.99
N THR A 269 2.20 6.51 -17.21
CA THR A 269 2.98 7.71 -17.55
C THR A 269 3.94 8.10 -16.43
N VAL A 270 3.52 8.00 -15.16
CA VAL A 270 4.38 8.24 -14.00
C VAL A 270 5.55 7.23 -13.96
N LEU A 271 5.30 5.97 -14.29
CA LEU A 271 6.34 4.95 -14.43
C LEU A 271 7.30 5.25 -15.59
N LEU A 272 6.78 5.63 -16.77
CA LEU A 272 7.58 5.99 -17.95
C LEU A 272 8.47 7.20 -17.66
N ILE A 273 7.94 8.22 -16.98
CA ILE A 273 8.70 9.36 -16.49
C ILE A 273 9.85 8.89 -15.58
N SER A 274 9.57 7.96 -14.66
CA SER A 274 10.61 7.36 -13.80
C SER A 274 11.72 6.68 -14.61
N LEU A 275 11.36 5.94 -15.66
CA LEU A 275 12.30 5.25 -16.56
C LEU A 275 13.12 6.22 -17.42
N ILE A 276 12.52 7.31 -17.89
CA ILE A 276 13.20 8.37 -18.66
C ILE A 276 14.21 9.09 -17.76
N TYR A 277 13.79 9.48 -16.56
CA TYR A 277 14.68 10.11 -15.59
C TYR A 277 15.76 9.15 -15.11
N TYR A 278 15.47 7.86 -14.98
CA TYR A 278 16.43 6.81 -14.66
C TYR A 278 17.63 6.80 -15.63
N LYS A 279 17.41 6.90 -16.96
CA LYS A 279 18.49 7.00 -17.96
C LYS A 279 19.34 8.25 -17.76
N THR A 280 18.73 9.33 -17.30
CA THR A 280 19.40 10.61 -17.04
C THR A 280 20.18 10.58 -15.72
N VAL A 281 19.64 9.90 -14.70
CA VAL A 281 20.19 9.72 -13.34
C VAL A 281 21.39 8.77 -13.33
N SER A 282 21.33 7.68 -14.10
CA SER A 282 22.36 6.64 -14.15
C SER A 282 23.71 7.15 -14.67
N ARG A 283 23.69 8.15 -15.55
CA ARG A 283 24.88 8.73 -16.21
C ARG A 283 25.64 9.77 -15.38
N LYS A 284 25.08 10.22 -14.25
CA LYS A 284 25.65 11.32 -13.48
C LYS A 284 26.41 10.80 -12.24
N ILE A 285 27.63 11.27 -12.05
CA ILE A 285 28.52 10.96 -10.91
C ILE A 285 28.17 11.88 -9.75
N TYR A 286 28.03 11.34 -8.53
CA TYR A 286 27.60 12.12 -7.37
C TYR A 286 28.09 11.59 -6.02
N ASP A 287 27.97 12.47 -5.02
CA ASP A 287 28.17 12.27 -3.58
C ASP A 287 27.36 11.12 -2.95
N ALA A 288 27.70 10.79 -1.70
CA ALA A 288 27.11 9.67 -0.96
C ALA A 288 25.58 9.78 -0.79
N GLU A 289 25.04 10.99 -0.60
CA GLU A 289 23.59 11.17 -0.46
C GLU A 289 22.86 10.87 -1.78
N SER A 290 23.45 11.23 -2.91
CA SER A 290 22.93 10.89 -4.23
C SER A 290 23.06 9.39 -4.52
N GLN A 291 24.08 8.70 -3.98
CA GLN A 291 24.16 7.24 -4.06
C GLN A 291 23.02 6.56 -3.29
N GLN A 292 22.69 7.05 -2.09
CA GLN A 292 21.58 6.53 -1.29
C GLN A 292 20.23 6.74 -2.00
N GLN A 293 19.97 7.93 -2.56
CA GLN A 293 18.74 8.18 -3.32
C GLN A 293 18.63 7.32 -4.58
N LYS A 294 19.76 7.02 -5.24
CA LYS A 294 19.77 6.00 -6.30
C LYS A 294 19.31 4.65 -5.75
N THR A 295 19.80 4.20 -4.59
CA THR A 295 19.39 2.90 -4.02
C THR A 295 17.88 2.84 -3.83
N PHE A 296 17.30 3.94 -3.33
CA PHE A 296 15.85 4.03 -3.10
C PHE A 296 15.07 3.87 -4.40
N LEU A 297 15.49 4.60 -5.45
CA LEU A 297 14.89 4.50 -6.78
C LEU A 297 14.98 3.07 -7.35
N TRP A 298 16.18 2.50 -7.28
CA TRP A 298 16.47 1.15 -7.78
C TRP A 298 15.76 0.05 -7.00
N ALA A 299 15.38 0.29 -5.75
CA ALA A 299 14.57 -0.65 -4.96
C ALA A 299 13.06 -0.52 -5.23
N ALA A 300 12.55 0.70 -5.48
CA ALA A 300 11.13 0.92 -5.74
C ALA A 300 10.71 0.51 -7.16
N LEU A 301 11.55 0.80 -8.15
CA LEU A 301 11.24 0.58 -9.57
C LEU A 301 10.95 -0.89 -9.92
N PRO A 302 11.73 -1.89 -9.49
CA PRO A 302 11.45 -3.30 -9.79
C PRO A 302 10.14 -3.79 -9.18
N ILE A 303 9.80 -3.33 -7.96
CA ILE A 303 8.52 -3.67 -7.32
C ILE A 303 7.37 -3.11 -8.16
N SER A 304 7.47 -1.84 -8.57
CA SER A 304 6.47 -1.22 -9.45
C SER A 304 6.33 -1.97 -10.78
N LEU A 305 7.43 -2.30 -11.46
CA LEU A 305 7.42 -3.03 -12.73
C LEU A 305 6.82 -4.43 -12.59
N PHE A 306 7.18 -5.15 -11.53
CA PHE A 306 6.63 -6.47 -11.25
C PHE A 306 5.10 -6.41 -11.08
N PHE A 307 4.60 -5.49 -10.26
CA PHE A 307 3.16 -5.35 -10.06
C PHE A 307 2.43 -4.70 -11.25
N PHE A 308 3.11 -3.91 -12.08
CA PHE A 308 2.56 -3.46 -13.36
C PHE A 308 2.27 -4.67 -14.26
N LEU A 309 3.23 -5.60 -14.40
CA LEU A 309 3.04 -6.82 -15.19
C LEU A 309 1.94 -7.72 -14.62
N ILE A 310 1.86 -7.87 -13.29
CA ILE A 310 0.75 -8.62 -12.68
C ILE A 310 -0.59 -7.91 -12.95
N THR A 311 -0.64 -6.59 -12.84
CA THR A 311 -1.87 -5.81 -13.07
C THR A 311 -2.37 -6.00 -14.49
N THR A 312 -1.48 -5.95 -15.48
CA THR A 312 -1.84 -6.00 -16.90
C THR A 312 -2.04 -7.41 -17.44
N LEU A 313 -1.32 -8.40 -16.92
CA LEU A 313 -1.33 -9.76 -17.48
C LEU A 313 -2.11 -10.76 -16.64
N VAL A 314 -2.27 -10.51 -15.34
CA VAL A 314 -2.77 -11.52 -14.39
C VAL A 314 -4.06 -11.08 -13.72
N ALA A 315 -4.01 -10.01 -12.92
CA ALA A 315 -5.11 -9.55 -12.10
C ALA A 315 -4.98 -8.05 -11.80
N ARG A 316 -6.01 -7.28 -12.20
CA ARG A 316 -6.04 -5.83 -11.95
C ARG A 316 -5.95 -5.47 -10.48
N ARG A 317 -6.34 -6.37 -9.55
CA ARG A 317 -6.27 -6.17 -8.09
C ARG A 317 -4.89 -5.76 -7.55
N SER A 318 -3.81 -6.01 -8.29
CA SER A 318 -2.45 -5.66 -7.86
C SER A 318 -2.02 -4.21 -8.15
N TYR A 319 -2.87 -3.42 -8.81
CA TYR A 319 -2.57 -2.06 -9.24
C TYR A 319 -2.22 -1.10 -8.08
N ASP A 320 -2.80 -1.28 -6.89
CA ASP A 320 -2.50 -0.45 -5.71
C ASP A 320 -0.99 -0.45 -5.41
N ILE A 321 -0.37 -1.62 -5.50
CA ILE A 321 1.06 -1.82 -5.23
C ILE A 321 1.88 -1.23 -6.38
N PHE A 322 1.45 -1.46 -7.62
CA PHE A 322 2.06 -0.86 -8.81
C PHE A 322 2.12 0.67 -8.71
N ILE A 323 0.99 1.32 -8.44
CA ILE A 323 0.88 2.78 -8.38
C ILE A 323 1.70 3.34 -7.23
N SER A 324 1.64 2.71 -6.06
CA SER A 324 2.36 3.19 -4.87
C SER A 324 3.87 3.22 -5.06
N PHE A 325 4.44 2.12 -5.55
CA PHE A 325 5.87 2.04 -5.81
C PHE A 325 6.29 2.80 -7.08
N GLY A 326 5.41 2.89 -8.09
CA GLY A 326 5.63 3.67 -9.30
C GLY A 326 5.70 5.17 -9.01
N LEU A 327 4.78 5.67 -8.19
CA LEU A 327 4.76 7.05 -7.73
C LEU A 327 5.97 7.36 -6.84
N MET A 328 6.32 6.45 -5.93
CA MET A 328 7.54 6.58 -5.13
C MET A 328 8.79 6.66 -6.01
N SER A 329 8.89 5.81 -7.03
CA SER A 329 9.97 5.81 -8.01
C SER A 329 10.05 7.14 -8.76
N ALA A 330 8.92 7.65 -9.26
CA ALA A 330 8.86 8.94 -9.95
C ALA A 330 9.27 10.10 -9.05
N ALA A 331 8.77 10.09 -7.82
CA ALA A 331 9.08 11.10 -6.83
C ALA A 331 10.57 11.11 -6.46
N LEU A 332 11.18 9.95 -6.30
CA LEU A 332 12.62 9.80 -6.08
C LEU A 332 13.44 10.25 -7.30
N ALA A 333 13.02 9.88 -8.50
CA ALA A 333 13.67 10.29 -9.74
C ALA A 333 13.64 11.81 -9.92
N LEU A 334 12.50 12.44 -9.65
CA LEU A 334 12.36 13.90 -9.71
C LEU A 334 13.19 14.59 -8.62
N THR A 335 13.12 14.09 -7.39
CA THR A 335 13.91 14.59 -6.25
C THR A 335 15.39 14.61 -6.61
N PHE A 336 15.87 13.51 -7.19
CA PHE A 336 17.24 13.40 -7.64
C PHE A 336 17.55 14.35 -8.80
N TYR A 337 16.65 14.46 -9.79
CA TYR A 337 16.84 15.35 -10.94
C TYR A 337 16.94 16.83 -10.53
N LEU A 338 16.17 17.22 -9.53
CA LEU A 338 16.13 18.58 -8.98
C LEU A 338 17.24 18.86 -7.95
N LYS A 339 18.08 17.89 -7.59
CA LYS A 339 19.26 18.16 -6.76
C LYS A 339 20.18 19.18 -7.49
N PRO A 340 20.62 20.25 -6.80
CA PRO A 340 21.21 21.41 -7.45
C PRO A 340 22.61 21.13 -8.06
N LYS A 341 22.81 21.62 -9.30
CA LYS A 341 23.94 22.54 -9.61
C LYS A 341 23.37 23.98 -9.43
N PRO A 342 24.16 25.03 -9.14
CA PRO A 342 23.65 26.30 -8.60
C PRO A 342 22.39 26.79 -9.34
N ALA A 343 21.33 27.03 -8.57
CA ALA A 343 19.94 26.91 -9.00
C ALA A 343 19.38 28.13 -9.76
N ASN A 344 18.46 27.87 -10.69
CA ASN A 344 17.55 28.86 -11.26
C ASN A 344 16.12 28.62 -10.72
N PRO A 345 15.57 29.51 -9.87
CA PRO A 345 14.28 29.32 -9.20
C PRO A 345 13.07 29.21 -10.15
N ARG A 346 13.15 29.74 -11.38
CA ARG A 346 12.07 29.60 -12.38
C ARG A 346 11.80 28.14 -12.78
N ARG A 347 12.82 27.27 -12.69
CA ARG A 347 12.72 25.86 -13.07
C ARG A 347 11.91 25.03 -12.07
N GLU A 348 11.93 25.40 -10.79
CA GLU A 348 11.19 24.66 -9.75
C GLU A 348 9.68 24.90 -9.85
N SER A 349 9.27 26.15 -10.05
CA SER A 349 7.85 26.51 -10.17
C SER A 349 7.20 25.92 -11.43
N PHE A 350 7.93 25.85 -12.56
CA PHE A 350 7.42 25.25 -13.79
C PHE A 350 7.14 23.75 -13.64
N VAL A 351 8.08 23.00 -13.04
CA VAL A 351 7.93 21.55 -12.82
C VAL A 351 6.77 21.26 -11.87
N MET A 352 6.63 22.04 -10.79
CA MET A 352 5.56 21.86 -9.81
C MET A 352 4.18 22.13 -10.44
N SER A 353 4.09 23.18 -11.28
CA SER A 353 2.87 23.50 -12.02
C SER A 353 2.51 22.42 -13.05
N ALA A 354 3.50 21.91 -13.78
CA ALA A 354 3.29 20.82 -14.75
C ALA A 354 2.83 19.52 -14.08
N LEU A 355 3.32 19.23 -12.87
CA LEU A 355 2.91 18.05 -12.10
C LEU A 355 1.47 18.18 -11.60
N ILE A 356 1.07 19.35 -11.11
CA ILE A 356 -0.31 19.64 -10.72
C ILE A 356 -1.25 19.53 -11.92
N ILE A 357 -0.86 20.07 -13.07
CA ILE A 357 -1.68 20.04 -14.30
C ILE A 357 -1.81 18.61 -14.84
N ALA A 358 -0.72 17.84 -14.91
CA ALA A 358 -0.76 16.45 -15.39
C ALA A 358 -1.64 15.56 -14.51
N VAL A 359 -1.62 15.78 -13.20
CA VAL A 359 -2.45 15.05 -12.24
C VAL A 359 -3.90 15.55 -12.26
N GLY A 360 -4.12 16.86 -12.42
CA GLY A 360 -5.46 17.44 -12.56
C GLY A 360 -6.18 16.98 -13.84
N LEU A 361 -5.47 16.85 -14.96
CA LEU A 361 -6.03 16.35 -16.22
C LEU A 361 -6.35 14.84 -16.17
N ALA A 362 -5.63 14.07 -15.35
CA ALA A 362 -5.95 12.65 -15.12
C ALA A 362 -7.22 12.45 -14.28
N GLY A 363 -7.58 13.42 -13.42
CA GLY A 363 -8.78 13.38 -12.57
C GLY A 363 -10.04 13.99 -13.17
N LEU A 364 -9.97 14.65 -14.34
CA LEU A 364 -11.12 15.33 -14.97
C LEU A 364 -11.87 14.48 -16.00
N ASN A 365 -11.38 13.28 -16.32
CA ASN A 365 -12.02 12.33 -17.24
C ASN A 365 -12.72 11.15 -16.51
N SER A 366 -12.93 11.26 -15.20
CA SER A 366 -13.63 10.27 -14.38
C SER A 366 -15.07 10.68 -14.10
#